data_AF-A0A815J381-F1
#
_entry.id   AF-A0A815J381-F1
#
_cell.length_a   1.000
_cell.length_b   1.000
_cell.length_c   1.000
_cell.angle_alpha   90.00
_cell.angle_beta   90.00
_cell.angle_gamma   90.00
#
_symmetry.space_group_name_H-M   'P 1'
#
loop_
_entity.id
_entity.type
_entity.pdbx_description
1 polymer ?
#
loop_
_entity_poly.entity_id
_entity_poly.type
_entity_poly.pdbx_seq_one_letter_code
_entity_poly.pdbx_strand_id
1 'polypeptide(L)'
;LIAGNTIKSKQYFIFIFSNQNDDKAFLQRISQQLLLKRTVSYQHSAIFVFLNRQQLKEQINALLTEQASPGLSIISRSTKLLAQKICFVFSRQGPQWWAMGRQLYESEPLFNKWIHLIDAEITKINNGEWRLLEELIKKKNERESRINDTNIAQPTIFAIQVALAALLVSRNIYPSPIISHSAGDQAVAFVAGRLSLEEAVRVVYHRSRLQNCNTRQGGRMLAVSMSEEEVENKLLKDVEHLVCITIVNSRRLVKISGDEKTTDAIQQILSISYPNVFKACVRIENAFHHIK
;
A
#
# COMPACT_ATOMS: atom_id res chain seq x y z
N LEU A 1 -31.74 -10.36 -8.38
CA LEU A 1 -31.21 -11.29 -9.40
C LEU A 1 -31.39 -10.61 -10.74
N ILE A 2 -30.35 -10.00 -11.27
CA ILE A 2 -30.36 -9.38 -12.60
C ILE A 2 -29.27 -10.12 -13.36
N ALA A 3 -29.65 -11.06 -14.21
CA ALA A 3 -28.73 -11.83 -15.04
C ALA A 3 -29.21 -11.70 -16.48
N GLY A 4 -28.37 -11.14 -17.35
CA GLY A 4 -28.60 -11.12 -18.78
C GLY A 4 -29.56 -10.04 -19.32
N ASN A 5 -29.80 -8.95 -18.60
CA ASN A 5 -30.58 -7.86 -19.17
C ASN A 5 -29.69 -6.82 -19.85
N THR A 6 -30.06 -6.54 -21.08
CA THR A 6 -29.65 -5.38 -21.87
C THR A 6 -30.09 -4.12 -21.13
N ILE A 7 -29.18 -3.43 -20.45
CA ILE A 7 -29.45 -2.09 -19.91
C ILE A 7 -29.07 -1.11 -21.01
N LYS A 8 -30.05 -0.40 -21.59
CA LYS A 8 -29.85 0.56 -22.70
C LYS A 8 -28.90 0.01 -23.79
N SER A 9 -29.20 -1.18 -24.32
CA SER A 9 -28.42 -1.85 -25.38
C SER A 9 -27.06 -2.45 -24.97
N LYS A 10 -26.69 -2.44 -23.69
CA LYS A 10 -25.44 -3.04 -23.18
C LYS A 10 -25.70 -4.26 -22.29
N GLN A 11 -24.95 -5.34 -22.52
CA GLN A 11 -24.97 -6.52 -21.65
C GLN A 11 -23.86 -6.42 -20.60
N TYR A 12 -24.24 -6.59 -19.33
CA TYR A 12 -23.34 -6.52 -18.17
C TYR A 12 -23.17 -7.88 -17.50
N PHE A 13 -21.94 -8.19 -17.11
CA PHE A 13 -21.63 -9.24 -16.14
C PHE A 13 -21.54 -8.64 -14.73
N ILE A 14 -22.26 -9.19 -13.75
CA ILE A 14 -22.40 -8.60 -12.40
C ILE A 14 -21.57 -9.40 -11.39
N PHE A 15 -20.69 -8.73 -10.64
CA PHE A 15 -19.98 -9.29 -9.49
C PHE A 15 -20.50 -8.70 -8.19
N ILE A 16 -20.70 -9.51 -7.16
CA ILE A 16 -21.36 -9.10 -5.91
C ILE A 16 -20.48 -9.54 -4.72
N PHE A 17 -20.04 -8.59 -3.90
CA PHE A 17 -19.24 -8.82 -2.69
C PHE A 17 -19.87 -8.14 -1.49
N SER A 18 -20.07 -8.90 -0.41
CA SER A 18 -20.66 -8.40 0.85
C SER A 18 -19.69 -8.44 2.00
N ASN A 19 -19.71 -7.42 2.87
CA ASN A 19 -18.85 -7.31 4.05
C ASN A 19 -19.60 -7.44 5.39
N GLN A 20 -20.88 -7.85 5.41
CA GLN A 20 -21.63 -8.13 6.67
C GLN A 20 -22.28 -9.51 6.67
N ASN A 21 -22.51 -10.03 7.88
CA ASN A 21 -22.92 -11.42 8.12
C ASN A 21 -24.44 -11.68 7.92
N ASP A 22 -25.30 -10.67 8.03
CA ASP A 22 -26.75 -10.87 8.20
C ASP A 22 -27.44 -11.54 7.00
N ASP A 23 -26.80 -11.56 5.83
CA ASP A 23 -27.30 -12.26 4.61
C ASP A 23 -26.18 -13.08 3.92
N LYS A 24 -25.14 -13.48 4.66
CA LYS A 24 -23.90 -14.07 4.11
C LYS A 24 -24.15 -15.25 3.18
N ALA A 25 -25.03 -16.18 3.55
CA ALA A 25 -25.31 -17.37 2.76
C ALA A 25 -26.03 -17.04 1.44
N PHE A 26 -27.00 -16.13 1.47
CA PHE A 26 -27.72 -15.69 0.26
C PHE A 26 -26.79 -14.94 -0.70
N LEU A 27 -25.95 -14.05 -0.17
CA LEU A 27 -25.06 -13.18 -0.94
C LEU A 27 -23.86 -13.95 -1.49
N GLN A 28 -23.27 -14.87 -0.71
CA GLN A 28 -22.25 -15.81 -1.20
C GLN A 28 -22.82 -16.68 -2.33
N ARG A 29 -24.05 -17.19 -2.19
CA ARG A 29 -24.69 -18.00 -3.23
C ARG A 29 -24.89 -17.20 -4.52
N ILE A 30 -25.34 -15.95 -4.44
CA ILE A 30 -25.47 -15.10 -5.63
C ILE A 30 -24.11 -14.83 -6.27
N SER A 31 -23.10 -14.47 -5.47
CA SER A 31 -21.74 -14.21 -5.95
C SER A 31 -21.16 -15.42 -6.66
N GLN A 32 -21.23 -16.61 -6.05
CA GLN A 32 -20.76 -17.87 -6.64
C GLN A 32 -21.51 -18.24 -7.92
N GLN A 33 -22.83 -18.06 -7.96
CA GLN A 33 -23.64 -18.33 -9.15
C GLN A 33 -23.27 -17.41 -10.31
N LEU A 34 -23.01 -16.13 -10.03
CA LEU A 34 -22.60 -15.16 -11.05
C LEU A 34 -21.16 -15.42 -11.50
N LEU A 35 -20.23 -15.72 -10.58
CA LEU A 35 -18.81 -15.92 -10.87
C LEU A 35 -18.49 -17.25 -11.57
N LEU A 36 -19.04 -18.36 -11.09
CA LEU A 36 -18.58 -19.71 -11.47
C LEU A 36 -19.46 -20.38 -12.53
N LYS A 37 -20.72 -19.97 -12.65
CA LYS A 37 -21.71 -20.66 -13.52
C LYS A 37 -22.13 -19.85 -14.75
N ARG A 38 -21.51 -18.71 -15.01
CA ARG A 38 -21.86 -17.83 -16.14
C ARG A 38 -20.65 -17.51 -17.00
N THR A 39 -20.85 -17.54 -18.31
CA THR A 39 -19.81 -17.32 -19.30
C THR A 39 -19.39 -15.85 -19.33
N VAL A 40 -18.09 -15.59 -19.26
CA VAL A 40 -17.51 -14.24 -19.15
C VAL A 40 -17.30 -13.60 -20.54
N SER A 41 -18.35 -13.58 -21.38
CA SER A 41 -18.27 -13.13 -22.78
C SER A 41 -18.83 -11.72 -23.04
N TYR A 42 -19.18 -10.96 -22.00
CA TYR A 42 -19.82 -9.66 -22.16
C TYR A 42 -18.81 -8.52 -22.33
N GLN A 43 -19.15 -7.56 -23.19
CA GLN A 43 -18.37 -6.33 -23.41
C GLN A 43 -18.36 -5.40 -22.19
N HIS A 44 -19.30 -5.55 -21.25
CA HIS A 44 -19.34 -4.74 -20.04
C HIS A 44 -19.43 -5.63 -18.79
N SER A 45 -18.81 -5.18 -17.70
CA SER A 45 -18.88 -5.80 -16.39
C SER A 45 -19.18 -4.73 -15.35
N ALA A 46 -20.07 -5.03 -14.41
CA ALA A 46 -20.37 -4.20 -13.25
C ALA A 46 -19.98 -4.98 -11.98
N ILE A 47 -19.17 -4.36 -11.13
CA ILE A 47 -18.72 -4.94 -9.86
C ILE A 47 -19.35 -4.13 -8.74
N PHE A 48 -19.95 -4.83 -7.79
CA PHE A 48 -20.67 -4.29 -6.64
C PHE A 48 -19.99 -4.75 -5.35
N VAL A 49 -19.52 -3.79 -4.55
CA VAL A 49 -19.01 -3.99 -3.20
C VAL A 49 -19.93 -3.24 -2.24
N PHE A 50 -20.56 -3.96 -1.33
CA PHE A 50 -21.57 -3.41 -0.44
C PHE A 50 -21.53 -4.06 0.94
N LEU A 51 -22.07 -3.37 1.94
CA LEU A 51 -22.16 -3.85 3.30
C LEU A 51 -23.48 -4.57 3.54
N ASN A 52 -24.58 -4.05 2.97
CA ASN A 52 -25.92 -4.56 3.20
C ASN A 52 -26.78 -4.50 1.93
N ARG A 53 -27.98 -5.09 2.01
CA ARG A 53 -28.92 -5.19 0.89
C ARG A 53 -29.41 -3.82 0.40
N GLN A 54 -29.53 -2.83 1.27
CA GLN A 54 -29.96 -1.49 0.88
C GLN A 54 -28.92 -0.83 -0.04
N GLN A 55 -27.65 -0.88 0.34
CA GLN A 55 -26.56 -0.35 -0.48
C GLN A 55 -26.49 -1.05 -1.85
N LEU A 56 -26.70 -2.37 -1.92
CA LEU A 56 -26.76 -3.07 -3.21
C LEU A 56 -27.91 -2.57 -4.09
N LYS A 57 -29.09 -2.30 -3.51
CA LYS A 57 -30.23 -1.73 -4.28
C LYS A 57 -29.90 -0.35 -4.83
N GLU A 58 -29.29 0.51 -4.01
CA GLU A 58 -28.86 1.85 -4.42
C GLU A 58 -27.84 1.79 -5.56
N GLN A 59 -26.84 0.90 -5.45
CA GLN A 59 -25.84 0.70 -6.51
C GLN A 59 -26.46 0.15 -7.80
N ILE A 60 -27.43 -0.77 -7.71
CA ILE A 60 -28.14 -1.29 -8.89
C ILE A 60 -28.93 -0.16 -9.56
N ASN A 61 -29.61 0.68 -8.79
CA ASN A 61 -30.31 1.84 -9.34
C ASN A 61 -29.34 2.80 -10.02
N ALA A 62 -28.18 3.06 -9.40
CA ALA A 62 -27.13 3.88 -10.00
C ALA A 62 -26.61 3.30 -11.32
N LEU A 63 -26.45 1.97 -11.43
CA LEU A 63 -26.11 1.32 -12.70
C LEU A 63 -27.20 1.55 -13.76
N LEU A 64 -28.48 1.45 -13.40
CA LEU A 64 -29.61 1.63 -14.31
C LEU A 64 -29.75 3.09 -14.79
N THR A 65 -29.39 4.05 -13.94
CA THR A 65 -29.44 5.49 -14.24
C THR A 65 -28.11 6.05 -14.77
N GLU A 66 -27.08 5.21 -14.93
CA GLU A 66 -25.72 5.60 -15.35
C GLU A 66 -25.07 6.65 -14.43
N GLN A 67 -25.38 6.58 -13.13
CA GLN A 67 -24.80 7.42 -12.10
C GLN A 67 -23.65 6.70 -11.38
N ALA A 68 -22.67 7.47 -10.90
CA ALA A 68 -21.62 6.94 -10.05
C ALA A 68 -22.18 6.61 -8.66
N SER A 69 -21.73 5.50 -8.07
CA SER A 69 -22.06 5.13 -6.71
C SER A 69 -20.84 4.49 -6.02
N PRO A 70 -20.54 4.84 -4.76
CA PRO A 70 -19.47 4.19 -4.01
C PRO A 70 -19.65 2.67 -3.96
N GLY A 71 -18.60 1.93 -4.33
CA GLY A 71 -18.62 0.47 -4.39
C GLY A 71 -19.22 -0.11 -5.68
N LEU A 72 -19.71 0.72 -6.61
CA LEU A 72 -20.02 0.31 -7.99
C LEU A 72 -18.86 0.63 -8.92
N SER A 73 -18.37 -0.35 -9.65
CA SER A 73 -17.36 -0.18 -10.72
C SER A 73 -17.86 -0.76 -12.03
N ILE A 74 -17.87 0.05 -13.08
CA ILE A 74 -18.26 -0.37 -14.43
C ILE A 74 -17.00 -0.46 -15.29
N ILE A 75 -16.76 -1.63 -15.86
CA ILE A 75 -15.63 -1.93 -16.72
C ILE A 75 -16.18 -2.23 -18.11
N SER A 76 -15.77 -1.45 -19.10
CA SER A 76 -15.95 -1.81 -20.51
C SER A 76 -14.73 -2.62 -20.95
N ARG A 77 -14.93 -3.88 -21.32
CA ARG A 77 -13.87 -4.76 -21.81
C ARG A 77 -13.57 -4.45 -23.27
N SER A 78 -12.37 -3.94 -23.52
CA SER A 78 -11.66 -4.20 -24.76
C SER A 78 -11.20 -5.68 -24.74
N THR A 79 -11.47 -6.43 -25.81
CA THR A 79 -11.14 -7.86 -25.97
C THR A 79 -9.63 -8.17 -25.86
N LYS A 80 -8.76 -7.14 -25.78
CA LYS A 80 -7.31 -7.26 -25.57
C LYS A 80 -6.86 -7.52 -24.11
N LEU A 81 -7.77 -7.49 -23.14
CA LEU A 81 -7.43 -7.56 -21.69
C LEU A 81 -7.17 -8.97 -21.15
N LEU A 82 -7.36 -10.04 -21.93
CA LEU A 82 -7.33 -11.43 -21.45
C LEU A 82 -5.94 -11.96 -21.05
N ALA A 83 -4.87 -11.16 -21.17
CA ALA A 83 -3.51 -11.56 -20.80
C ALA A 83 -2.70 -10.44 -20.14
N GLN A 84 -3.32 -9.56 -19.36
CA GLN A 84 -2.54 -8.55 -18.63
C GLN A 84 -1.82 -9.19 -17.44
N LYS A 85 -0.48 -9.11 -17.48
CA LYS A 85 0.40 -9.46 -16.37
C LYS A 85 0.12 -8.54 -15.18
N ILE A 86 -0.16 -9.12 -14.02
CA ILE A 86 -0.38 -8.38 -12.77
C ILE A 86 0.98 -8.08 -12.11
N CYS A 87 1.23 -6.82 -11.76
CA CYS A 87 2.42 -6.43 -11.00
C CYS A 87 2.03 -6.25 -9.53
N PHE A 88 2.73 -6.92 -8.60
CA PHE A 88 2.64 -6.56 -7.19
C PHE A 88 3.65 -5.47 -6.86
N VAL A 89 3.16 -4.35 -6.32
CA VAL A 89 3.97 -3.21 -5.93
C VAL A 89 3.97 -3.10 -4.41
N PHE A 90 5.14 -3.31 -3.81
CA PHE A 90 5.34 -3.27 -2.36
C PHE A 90 5.73 -1.86 -1.94
N SER A 91 4.91 -1.27 -1.08
CA SER A 91 5.05 0.11 -0.61
C SER A 91 6.23 0.32 0.34
N ARG A 92 6.71 1.57 0.37
CA ARG A 92 7.66 2.11 1.36
C ARG A 92 6.98 2.42 2.70
N GLN A 93 7.77 2.82 3.70
CA GLN A 93 7.26 3.49 4.91
C GLN A 93 6.57 4.82 4.57
N GLY A 94 5.49 5.12 5.29
CA GLY A 94 4.61 6.27 5.09
C GLY A 94 3.10 5.96 5.13
N PRO A 95 2.60 4.87 4.51
CA PRO A 95 1.16 4.60 4.44
C PRO A 95 0.62 3.88 5.67
N GLN A 96 1.44 3.62 6.69
CA GLN A 96 0.97 2.96 7.91
C GLN A 96 0.00 3.85 8.69
N TRP A 97 -1.00 3.23 9.32
CA TRP A 97 -1.99 3.91 10.14
C TRP A 97 -2.41 3.01 11.32
N TRP A 98 -2.87 3.62 12.41
CA TRP A 98 -3.33 2.87 13.58
C TRP A 98 -4.50 1.96 13.22
N ALA A 99 -4.48 0.71 13.68
CA ALA A 99 -5.50 -0.31 13.38
C ALA A 99 -5.47 -0.89 11.96
N MET A 100 -4.45 -0.60 11.14
CA MET A 100 -4.34 -1.21 9.82
C MET A 100 -4.27 -2.74 9.90
N GLY A 101 -5.04 -3.42 9.04
CA GLY A 101 -5.07 -4.88 8.98
C GLY A 101 -5.92 -5.59 10.05
N ARG A 102 -6.49 -4.89 11.05
CA ARG A 102 -7.31 -5.54 12.11
C ARG A 102 -8.51 -6.29 11.57
N GLN A 103 -9.26 -5.69 10.65
CA GLN A 103 -10.42 -6.36 10.05
C GLN A 103 -10.02 -7.63 9.28
N LEU A 104 -8.89 -7.61 8.55
CA LEU A 104 -8.39 -8.79 7.86
C LEU A 104 -7.88 -9.85 8.84
N TYR A 105 -7.23 -9.43 9.92
CA TYR A 105 -6.79 -10.33 10.98
C TYR A 105 -7.96 -11.08 11.64
N GLU A 106 -9.11 -10.43 11.82
CA GLU A 106 -10.32 -11.04 12.39
C GLU A 106 -11.08 -11.92 11.39
N SER A 107 -11.07 -11.55 10.10
CA SER A 107 -11.94 -12.18 9.09
C SER A 107 -11.25 -13.18 8.15
N GLU A 108 -9.92 -13.12 8.00
CA GLU A 108 -9.16 -13.93 7.04
C GLU A 108 -8.14 -14.83 7.76
N PRO A 109 -8.42 -16.14 7.93
CA PRO A 109 -7.54 -17.06 8.66
C PRO A 109 -6.12 -17.14 8.11
N LEU A 110 -5.95 -17.03 6.78
CA LEU A 110 -4.62 -17.05 6.16
C LEU A 110 -3.83 -15.78 6.49
N PHE A 111 -4.48 -14.62 6.49
CA PHE A 111 -3.87 -13.36 6.88
C PHE A 111 -3.41 -13.43 8.34
N ASN A 112 -4.32 -13.87 9.24
CA ASN A 112 -4.04 -14.11 10.65
C ASN A 112 -2.80 -15.01 10.86
N LYS A 113 -2.74 -16.15 10.17
CA LYS A 113 -1.61 -17.09 10.24
C LYS A 113 -0.28 -16.42 9.90
N TRP A 114 -0.23 -15.63 8.83
CA TRP A 114 1.01 -14.94 8.43
C TRP A 114 1.45 -13.89 9.45
N ILE A 115 0.52 -13.14 10.03
CA ILE A 115 0.84 -12.19 11.10
C ILE A 115 1.43 -12.92 12.31
N HIS A 116 0.87 -14.06 12.71
CA HIS A 116 1.41 -14.87 13.82
C HIS A 116 2.83 -15.40 13.55
N LEU A 117 3.08 -15.91 12.33
CA LEU A 117 4.39 -16.41 11.95
C LEU A 117 5.45 -15.30 12.03
N ILE A 118 5.12 -14.11 11.52
CA ILE A 118 6.05 -12.97 11.51
C ILE A 118 6.24 -12.40 12.92
N ASP A 119 5.17 -12.32 13.72
CA ASP A 119 5.24 -11.91 15.13
C ASP A 119 6.16 -12.83 15.94
N ALA A 120 6.08 -14.15 15.72
CA ALA A 120 6.93 -15.12 16.39
C ALA A 120 8.42 -14.91 16.05
N GLU A 121 8.75 -14.69 14.77
CA GLU A 121 10.13 -14.43 14.36
C GLU A 121 10.66 -13.10 14.91
N ILE A 122 9.86 -12.03 14.91
CA ILE A 122 10.24 -10.75 15.52
C ILE A 122 10.48 -10.91 17.02
N THR A 123 9.57 -11.59 17.72
CA THR A 123 9.66 -11.86 19.16
C THR A 123 10.93 -12.64 19.51
N LYS A 124 11.31 -13.61 18.66
CA LYS A 124 12.55 -14.39 18.82
C LYS A 124 13.78 -13.49 18.70
N ILE A 125 13.81 -12.57 17.73
CA ILE A 125 14.99 -11.72 17.45
C ILE A 125 15.17 -10.64 18.52
N ASN A 126 14.08 -10.09 19.06
CA ASN A 126 14.10 -9.03 20.06
C ASN A 126 13.99 -9.52 21.51
N ASN A 127 14.08 -10.83 21.75
CA ASN A 127 13.92 -11.46 23.07
C ASN A 127 12.62 -11.07 23.81
N GLY A 128 11.54 -10.84 23.06
CA GLY A 128 10.24 -10.46 23.61
C GLY A 128 10.10 -9.02 24.08
N GLU A 129 11.05 -8.13 23.75
CA GLU A 129 10.99 -6.69 24.08
C GLU A 129 9.68 -6.03 23.59
N TRP A 130 9.20 -6.44 22.42
CA TRP A 130 7.90 -6.01 21.89
C TRP A 130 7.32 -7.05 20.94
N ARG A 131 6.01 -6.95 20.67
CA ARG A 131 5.30 -7.86 19.77
C ARG A 131 4.55 -7.10 18.69
N LEU A 132 4.64 -7.59 17.47
CA LEU A 132 3.91 -7.08 16.32
C LEU A 132 2.40 -7.14 16.54
N LEU A 133 1.90 -8.25 17.10
CA LEU A 133 0.48 -8.43 17.40
C LEU A 133 -0.03 -7.40 18.41
N GLU A 134 0.81 -6.95 19.33
CA GLU A 134 0.42 -5.94 20.31
C GLU A 134 0.28 -4.57 19.68
N GLU A 135 1.15 -4.21 18.74
CA GLU A 135 1.05 -2.94 18.01
C GLU A 135 -0.09 -2.96 16.97
N LEU A 136 -0.34 -4.10 16.33
CA LEU A 136 -1.40 -4.24 15.32
C LEU A 136 -2.79 -4.42 15.91
N ILE A 137 -2.94 -5.31 16.89
CA ILE A 137 -4.25 -5.85 17.29
C ILE A 137 -4.73 -5.32 18.63
N LYS A 138 -3.84 -5.09 19.60
CA LYS A 138 -4.29 -4.60 20.92
C LYS A 138 -4.92 -3.20 20.78
N LYS A 139 -5.96 -2.97 21.57
CA LYS A 139 -6.73 -1.72 21.64
C LYS A 139 -5.97 -0.63 22.41
N LYS A 140 -4.71 -0.38 22.06
CA LYS A 140 -4.10 0.91 22.42
C LYS A 140 -4.92 2.00 21.73
N ASN A 141 -5.12 3.13 22.42
CA ASN A 141 -5.70 4.28 21.74
C ASN A 141 -4.75 4.74 20.61
N GLU A 142 -5.27 5.49 19.64
CA GLU A 142 -4.45 5.96 18.51
C GLU A 142 -3.23 6.78 18.97
N ARG A 143 -3.36 7.50 20.09
CA ARG A 143 -2.31 8.37 20.66
C ARG A 143 -1.15 7.59 21.27
N GLU A 144 -1.38 6.37 21.74
CA GLU A 144 -0.39 5.47 22.31
C GLU A 144 0.26 4.54 21.27
N SER A 145 -0.20 4.64 20.02
CA SER A 145 0.29 3.81 18.93
C SER A 145 1.71 4.20 18.54
N ARG A 146 2.63 3.23 18.61
CA ARG A 146 4.01 3.36 18.11
C ARG A 146 4.12 3.05 16.63
N ILE A 147 3.00 3.00 15.90
CA ILE A 147 2.99 2.56 14.50
C ILE A 147 3.82 3.45 13.58
N ASN A 148 4.13 4.69 14.01
CA ASN A 148 4.95 5.62 13.25
C ASN A 148 6.45 5.51 13.55
N ASP A 149 6.83 4.93 14.69
CA ASP A 149 8.21 4.66 15.06
C ASP A 149 8.82 3.73 14.01
N THR A 150 9.98 4.10 13.46
CA THR A 150 10.53 3.42 12.27
C THR A 150 10.79 1.93 12.53
N ASN A 151 11.24 1.59 13.74
CA ASN A 151 11.48 0.21 14.18
C ASN A 151 10.20 -0.64 14.28
N ILE A 152 9.02 -0.02 14.42
CA ILE A 152 7.72 -0.70 14.43
C ILE A 152 7.05 -0.64 13.06
N ALA A 153 7.09 0.52 12.40
CA ALA A 153 6.45 0.78 11.13
C ALA A 153 6.90 -0.19 10.03
N GLN A 154 8.22 -0.37 9.85
CA GLN A 154 8.73 -1.20 8.75
C GLN A 154 8.41 -2.69 8.93
N PRO A 155 8.66 -3.33 10.09
CA PRO A 155 8.23 -4.71 10.30
C PRO A 155 6.72 -4.90 10.16
N THR A 156 5.92 -3.90 10.55
CA THR A 156 4.47 -3.98 10.42
C THR A 156 4.02 -3.91 8.97
N ILE A 157 4.57 -2.99 8.19
CA ILE A 157 4.30 -2.89 6.75
C ILE A 157 4.72 -4.19 6.04
N PHE A 158 5.91 -4.72 6.36
CA PHE A 158 6.37 -6.02 5.86
C PHE A 158 5.34 -7.12 6.16
N ALA A 159 4.88 -7.23 7.40
CA ALA A 159 3.93 -8.27 7.79
C ALA A 159 2.61 -8.21 7.03
N ILE A 160 2.04 -7.00 6.89
CA ILE A 160 0.80 -6.79 6.14
C ILE A 160 0.99 -7.09 4.66
N GLN A 161 2.07 -6.61 4.05
CA GLN A 161 2.33 -6.83 2.63
C GLN A 161 2.51 -8.32 2.32
N VAL A 162 3.23 -9.06 3.16
CA VAL A 162 3.40 -10.51 3.03
C VAL A 162 2.07 -11.24 3.17
N ALA A 163 1.28 -10.90 4.19
CA ALA A 163 -0.03 -11.50 4.43
C ALA A 163 -1.03 -11.20 3.28
N LEU A 164 -1.01 -9.99 2.73
CA LEU A 164 -1.80 -9.61 1.56
C LEU A 164 -1.36 -10.35 0.29
N ALA A 165 -0.05 -10.46 0.04
CA ALA A 165 0.48 -11.19 -1.11
C ALA A 165 0.06 -12.66 -1.06
N ALA A 166 0.17 -13.30 0.10
CA ALA A 166 -0.29 -14.68 0.30
C ALA A 166 -1.82 -14.81 0.10
N LEU A 167 -2.60 -13.84 0.58
CA LEU A 167 -4.05 -13.83 0.40
C LEU A 167 -4.44 -13.72 -1.08
N LEU A 168 -3.77 -12.84 -1.84
CA LEU A 168 -3.99 -12.69 -3.29
C LEU A 168 -3.63 -13.99 -4.05
N VAL A 169 -2.48 -14.58 -3.73
CA VAL A 169 -2.04 -15.86 -4.32
C VAL A 169 -3.05 -16.97 -4.01
N SER A 170 -3.56 -17.06 -2.77
CA SER A 170 -4.60 -18.04 -2.41
C SER A 170 -5.91 -17.88 -3.19
N ARG A 171 -6.12 -16.71 -3.80
CA ARG A 171 -7.26 -16.36 -4.65
C ARG A 171 -6.94 -16.48 -6.15
N ASN A 172 -5.85 -17.17 -6.48
CA ASN A 172 -5.33 -17.35 -7.85
C ASN A 172 -4.92 -16.05 -8.55
N ILE A 173 -4.60 -15.00 -7.79
CA ILE A 173 -4.04 -13.76 -8.31
C ILE A 173 -2.53 -13.84 -8.12
N TYR A 174 -1.83 -14.21 -9.19
CA TYR A 174 -0.39 -14.36 -9.19
C TYR A 174 0.29 -13.14 -9.83
N PRO A 175 1.35 -12.59 -9.21
CA PRO A 175 2.15 -11.55 -9.84
C PRO A 175 3.02 -12.15 -10.95
N SER A 176 3.24 -11.40 -12.02
CA SER A 176 4.24 -11.74 -13.04
C SER A 176 5.53 -10.95 -12.83
N PRO A 177 5.48 -9.61 -12.68
CA PRO A 177 6.53 -8.87 -12.00
C PRO A 177 6.16 -8.57 -10.54
N ILE A 178 7.18 -8.46 -9.70
CA ILE A 178 7.09 -7.93 -8.34
C ILE A 178 8.14 -6.82 -8.23
N ILE A 179 7.74 -5.65 -7.72
CA ILE A 179 8.63 -4.51 -7.50
C ILE A 179 8.37 -3.87 -6.14
N SER A 180 9.37 -3.16 -5.63
CA SER A 180 9.30 -2.44 -4.35
C SER A 180 9.90 -1.05 -4.47
N HIS A 181 9.64 -0.27 -3.42
CA HIS A 181 10.33 0.99 -3.20
C HIS A 181 10.92 1.01 -1.77
N SER A 182 12.25 0.97 -1.64
CA SER A 182 12.98 1.14 -0.36
C SER A 182 12.55 0.13 0.73
N ALA A 183 11.74 0.54 1.71
CA ALA A 183 11.30 -0.35 2.80
C ALA A 183 10.38 -1.51 2.35
N GLY A 184 9.98 -1.56 1.08
CA GLY A 184 9.27 -2.72 0.51
C GLY A 184 10.19 -3.84 0.03
N ASP A 185 11.51 -3.61 -0.07
CA ASP A 185 12.45 -4.55 -0.70
C ASP A 185 12.55 -5.88 0.04
N GLN A 186 12.40 -5.87 1.37
CA GLN A 186 12.42 -7.08 2.20
C GLN A 186 11.21 -7.97 1.92
N ALA A 187 10.03 -7.37 1.73
CA ALA A 187 8.82 -8.11 1.41
C ALA A 187 8.90 -8.70 -0.01
N VAL A 188 9.47 -7.96 -0.97
CA VAL A 188 9.74 -8.48 -2.32
C VAL A 188 10.72 -9.62 -2.31
N ALA A 189 11.84 -9.50 -1.60
CA ALA A 189 12.84 -10.55 -1.50
C ALA A 189 12.25 -11.83 -0.91
N PHE A 190 11.40 -11.72 0.12
CA PHE A 190 10.66 -12.85 0.68
C PHE A 190 9.65 -13.46 -0.31
N VAL A 191 8.76 -12.64 -0.86
CA VAL A 191 7.67 -13.11 -1.75
C VAL A 191 8.22 -13.68 -3.07
N ALA A 192 9.36 -13.18 -3.55
CA ALA A 192 10.08 -13.72 -4.71
C ALA A 192 10.89 -15.00 -4.39
N GLY A 193 10.87 -15.48 -3.14
CA GLY A 193 11.59 -16.68 -2.70
C GLY A 193 13.12 -16.51 -2.64
N ARG A 194 13.61 -15.26 -2.55
CA ARG A 194 15.06 -14.96 -2.45
C ARG A 194 15.58 -15.00 -1.02
N LEU A 195 14.70 -14.79 -0.04
CA LEU A 195 14.99 -14.93 1.38
C LEU A 195 13.96 -15.87 2.01
N SER A 196 14.40 -16.67 2.97
CA SER A 196 13.50 -17.34 3.90
C SER A 196 12.76 -16.33 4.79
N LEU A 197 11.71 -16.78 5.48
CA LEU A 197 10.96 -15.92 6.39
C LEU A 197 11.88 -15.36 7.49
N GLU A 198 12.69 -16.23 8.10
CA GLU A 198 13.62 -15.84 9.17
C GLU A 198 14.63 -14.79 8.69
N GLU A 199 15.23 -14.98 7.51
CA GLU A 199 16.17 -14.01 6.93
C GLU A 199 15.50 -12.68 6.62
N ALA A 200 14.33 -12.70 5.99
CA ALA A 200 13.59 -11.49 5.67
C ALA A 200 13.18 -10.70 6.93
N VAL A 201 12.72 -11.40 7.96
CA VAL A 201 12.37 -10.80 9.26
C VAL A 201 13.61 -10.21 9.95
N ARG A 202 14.75 -10.92 9.93
CA ARG A 202 16.02 -10.39 10.46
C ARG A 202 16.45 -9.10 9.75
N VAL A 203 16.36 -9.07 8.43
CA VAL A 203 16.73 -7.89 7.63
C VAL A 203 15.81 -6.71 7.97
N VAL A 204 14.48 -6.88 7.95
CA VAL A 204 13.56 -5.77 8.24
C VAL A 204 13.70 -5.30 9.67
N TYR A 205 13.84 -6.20 10.66
CA TYR A 205 14.00 -5.84 12.06
C TYR A 205 15.30 -5.07 12.33
N HIS A 206 16.45 -5.58 11.87
CA HIS A 206 17.72 -4.91 12.14
C HIS A 206 17.85 -3.60 11.38
N ARG A 207 17.38 -3.55 10.11
CA ARG A 207 17.38 -2.33 9.34
C ARG A 207 16.50 -1.27 10.01
N SER A 208 15.26 -1.63 10.37
CA SER A 208 14.33 -0.67 10.96
C SER A 208 14.84 -0.16 12.31
N ARG A 209 15.42 -1.03 13.15
CA ARG A 209 16.04 -0.65 14.42
C ARG A 209 17.23 0.29 14.20
N LEU A 210 18.16 -0.06 13.32
CA LEU A 210 19.32 0.80 13.03
C LEU A 210 18.87 2.14 12.44
N GLN A 211 17.85 2.14 11.58
CA GLN A 211 17.24 3.35 11.05
C GLN A 211 16.43 4.14 12.07
N ASN A 212 16.06 3.55 13.20
CA ASN A 212 15.42 4.24 14.31
C ASN A 212 16.46 4.84 15.28
N CYS A 213 17.64 4.20 15.42
CA CYS A 213 18.68 4.60 16.36
C CYS A 213 19.78 5.50 15.74
N ASN A 214 20.15 5.27 14.48
CA ASN A 214 21.27 5.97 13.82
C ASN A 214 20.83 7.23 13.08
N THR A 215 19.71 7.79 13.47
CA THR A 215 19.19 8.99 12.85
C THR A 215 19.83 10.19 13.49
N ARG A 216 20.65 10.89 12.71
CA ARG A 216 21.20 12.19 13.10
C ARG A 216 20.02 13.10 13.43
N GLN A 217 20.01 13.65 14.65
CA GLN A 217 19.16 14.80 14.95
C GLN A 217 19.47 15.90 13.93
N GLY A 218 18.43 16.50 13.35
CA GLY A 218 18.58 17.57 12.36
C GLY A 218 18.77 17.09 10.91
N GLY A 219 18.40 15.86 10.54
CA GLY A 219 18.29 15.46 9.14
C GLY A 219 16.89 15.73 8.58
N ARG A 220 16.76 16.38 7.41
CA ARG A 220 15.48 16.71 6.79
C ARG A 220 15.35 16.18 5.36
N MET A 221 14.11 15.92 4.93
CA MET A 221 13.81 15.45 3.58
C MET A 221 12.72 16.31 2.94
N LEU A 222 12.99 16.80 1.73
CA LEU A 222 12.13 17.69 0.97
C LEU A 222 11.72 17.03 -0.35
N ALA A 223 10.43 16.88 -0.59
CA ALA A 223 9.90 16.50 -1.90
C ALA A 223 9.80 17.75 -2.79
N VAL A 224 10.28 17.67 -4.03
CA VAL A 224 10.35 18.79 -4.97
C VAL A 224 9.85 18.35 -6.34
N SER A 225 8.95 19.13 -6.95
CA SER A 225 8.37 18.85 -8.27
C SER A 225 9.26 19.35 -9.43
N MET A 226 10.48 18.82 -9.52
CA MET A 226 11.49 19.08 -10.55
C MET A 226 12.07 17.76 -11.08
N SER A 227 12.77 17.78 -12.22
CA SER A 227 13.56 16.63 -12.65
C SER A 227 14.83 16.47 -11.81
N GLU A 228 15.46 15.29 -11.88
CA GLU A 228 16.75 15.00 -11.24
C GLU A 228 17.83 16.01 -11.70
N GLU A 229 17.99 16.15 -13.02
CA GLU A 229 18.92 17.10 -13.65
C GLU A 229 18.67 18.55 -13.21
N GLU A 230 17.41 18.97 -13.07
CA GLU A 230 17.09 20.31 -12.59
C GLU A 230 17.51 20.51 -11.14
N VAL A 231 17.29 19.52 -10.29
CA VAL A 231 17.68 19.60 -8.87
C VAL A 231 19.20 19.62 -8.73
N GLU A 232 19.92 18.75 -9.44
CA GLU A 232 21.39 18.73 -9.44
C GLU A 232 21.95 20.08 -9.87
N ASN A 233 21.54 20.57 -11.05
CA ASN A 233 22.13 21.77 -11.64
C ASN A 233 21.71 23.08 -10.95
N LYS A 234 20.47 23.16 -10.45
CA LYS A 234 19.91 24.43 -9.93
C LYS A 234 19.94 24.53 -8.41
N LEU A 235 19.96 23.40 -7.68
CA LEU A 235 19.82 23.40 -6.22
C LEU A 235 21.02 22.81 -5.49
N LEU A 236 21.74 21.85 -6.08
CA LEU A 236 22.75 21.07 -5.35
C LEU A 236 24.20 21.47 -5.65
N LYS A 237 24.48 22.13 -6.78
CA LYS A 237 25.83 22.41 -7.32
C LYS A 237 26.92 22.85 -6.31
N ASP A 238 26.56 23.56 -5.23
CA ASP A 238 27.52 24.04 -4.23
C ASP A 238 27.38 23.36 -2.85
N VAL A 239 26.40 22.46 -2.71
CA VAL A 239 26.00 21.82 -1.44
C VAL A 239 25.87 20.29 -1.55
N GLU A 240 26.39 19.68 -2.62
CA GLU A 240 26.39 18.22 -2.87
C GLU A 240 26.95 17.38 -1.70
N HIS A 241 27.83 17.97 -0.89
CA HIS A 241 28.42 17.32 0.28
C HIS A 241 27.50 17.32 1.51
N LEU A 242 26.43 18.11 1.49
CA LEU A 242 25.47 18.30 2.60
C LEU A 242 24.10 17.71 2.30
N VAL A 243 23.71 17.68 1.03
CA VAL A 243 22.40 17.23 0.55
C VAL A 243 22.56 16.37 -0.70
N CYS A 244 21.70 15.37 -0.85
CA CYS A 244 21.66 14.53 -2.04
C CYS A 244 20.23 14.22 -2.46
N ILE A 245 20.07 13.83 -3.74
CA ILE A 245 18.83 13.22 -4.21
C ILE A 245 18.77 11.80 -3.66
N THR A 246 17.67 11.50 -2.97
CA THR A 246 17.47 10.20 -2.31
C THR A 246 16.46 9.32 -3.02
N ILE A 247 15.46 9.94 -3.64
CA ILE A 247 14.35 9.22 -4.26
C ILE A 247 13.91 9.98 -5.51
N VAL A 248 13.84 9.30 -6.65
CA VAL A 248 13.18 9.77 -7.88
C VAL A 248 11.83 9.05 -8.00
N ASN A 249 10.73 9.71 -7.60
CA ASN A 249 9.38 9.11 -7.64
C ASN A 249 8.75 9.19 -9.03
N SER A 250 9.11 10.21 -9.82
CA SER A 250 8.67 10.37 -11.21
C SER A 250 9.65 11.28 -11.97
N ARG A 251 9.44 11.44 -13.29
CA ARG A 251 10.23 12.36 -14.14
C ARG A 251 10.31 13.80 -13.61
N ARG A 252 9.35 14.21 -12.77
CA ARG A 252 9.27 15.56 -12.19
C ARG A 252 8.99 15.56 -10.70
N LEU A 253 9.29 14.48 -9.99
CA LEU A 253 9.10 14.44 -8.53
C LEU A 253 10.24 13.70 -7.88
N VAL A 254 11.16 14.47 -7.30
CA VAL A 254 12.32 13.95 -6.58
C VAL A 254 12.21 14.29 -5.10
N LYS A 255 12.99 13.60 -4.28
CA LYS A 255 13.21 13.94 -2.89
C LYS A 255 14.68 14.15 -2.64
N ILE A 256 14.99 15.26 -2.01
CA ILE A 256 16.33 15.55 -1.50
C ILE A 256 16.35 15.28 0.00
N SER A 257 17.48 14.81 0.50
CA SER A 257 17.72 14.67 1.94
C SER A 257 19.10 15.20 2.29
N GLY A 258 19.22 15.78 3.47
CA GLY A 258 20.49 16.24 4.01
C GLY A 258 20.30 16.86 5.38
N ASP A 259 21.22 17.71 5.78
CA ASP A 259 21.07 18.47 7.01
C ASP A 259 19.88 19.45 6.92
N GLU A 260 19.30 19.73 8.07
CA GLU A 260 18.12 20.59 8.22
C GLU A 260 18.39 21.98 7.67
N LYS A 261 19.51 22.62 8.05
CA LYS A 261 19.81 24.01 7.65
C LYS A 261 19.91 24.15 6.13
N THR A 262 20.62 23.25 5.45
CA THR A 262 20.73 23.29 3.99
C THR A 262 19.40 22.97 3.33
N THR A 263 18.64 22.00 3.85
CA THR A 263 17.31 21.66 3.31
C THR A 263 16.32 22.82 3.47
N ASP A 264 16.38 23.56 4.57
CA ASP A 264 15.63 24.80 4.82
C ASP A 264 16.01 25.90 3.83
N ALA A 265 17.31 26.13 3.64
CA ALA A 265 17.81 27.10 2.68
C ALA A 265 17.32 26.77 1.25
N ILE A 266 17.39 25.51 0.83
CA ILE A 266 16.87 25.06 -0.47
C ILE A 266 15.36 25.30 -0.58
N GLN A 267 14.60 25.00 0.48
CA GLN A 267 13.16 25.27 0.50
C GLN A 267 12.84 26.77 0.35
N GLN A 268 13.65 27.64 0.96
CA GLN A 268 13.52 29.11 0.83
C GLN A 268 13.85 29.57 -0.60
N ILE A 269 14.96 29.08 -1.18
CA ILE A 269 15.32 29.35 -2.59
C ILE A 269 14.19 28.94 -3.52
N LEU A 270 13.65 27.73 -3.34
CA LEU A 270 12.50 27.25 -4.11
C LEU A 270 11.23 28.09 -3.89
N SER A 271 11.08 28.78 -2.77
CA SER A 271 9.94 29.66 -2.50
C SER A 271 10.07 30.99 -3.24
N ILE A 272 11.29 31.51 -3.35
CA ILE A 272 11.58 32.81 -3.97
C ILE A 272 11.72 32.67 -5.50
N SER A 273 12.59 31.76 -5.95
CA SER A 273 12.98 31.63 -7.36
C SER A 273 12.00 30.76 -8.16
N TYR A 274 11.24 29.88 -7.50
CA TYR A 274 10.35 28.92 -8.15
C TYR A 274 8.99 28.79 -7.41
N PRO A 275 8.22 29.88 -7.25
CA PRO A 275 7.05 29.91 -6.39
C PRO A 275 5.98 28.87 -6.77
N ASN A 276 5.85 28.56 -8.06
CA ASN A 276 4.88 27.60 -8.59
C ASN A 276 5.31 26.13 -8.50
N VAL A 277 6.54 25.85 -8.05
CA VAL A 277 7.04 24.48 -7.89
C VAL A 277 6.55 23.91 -6.56
N PHE A 278 5.87 22.77 -6.64
CA PHE A 278 5.46 22.01 -5.45
C PHE A 278 6.70 21.60 -4.65
N LYS A 279 6.62 21.88 -3.35
CA LYS A 279 7.64 21.54 -2.37
C LYS A 279 6.98 21.22 -1.04
N ALA A 280 7.36 20.11 -0.42
CA ALA A 280 6.81 19.70 0.86
C ALA A 280 7.84 18.95 1.69
N CYS A 281 7.99 19.34 2.95
CA CYS A 281 8.76 18.56 3.91
C CYS A 281 8.05 17.23 4.14
N VAL A 282 8.80 16.14 3.99
CA VAL A 282 8.26 14.81 4.24
C VAL A 282 8.17 14.64 5.76
N ARG A 283 6.98 14.30 6.26
CA ARG A 283 6.78 13.90 7.66
C ARG A 283 7.38 12.53 7.87
N ILE A 284 8.68 12.52 8.12
CA ILE A 284 9.44 11.40 8.64
C ILE A 284 10.16 11.95 9.85
N GLU A 285 10.28 11.13 10.89
CA GLU A 285 11.04 11.53 12.08
C GLU A 285 12.49 11.85 11.68
N ASN A 286 13.00 11.24 10.60
CA ASN A 286 14.40 11.34 10.22
C ASN A 286 14.68 11.21 8.71
N ALA A 287 15.71 11.87 8.20
CA ALA A 287 16.18 11.78 6.82
C ALA A 287 16.98 10.49 6.53
N PHE A 288 16.37 9.58 5.78
CA PHE A 288 17.05 8.40 5.22
C PHE A 288 17.88 8.75 3.99
N HIS A 289 18.95 7.99 3.75
CA HIS A 289 19.81 8.11 2.57
C HIS A 289 20.61 9.43 2.48
N HIS A 290 21.02 10.02 3.61
CA HIS A 290 21.89 11.21 3.64
C HIS A 290 23.38 10.85 3.49
N ILE A 291 24.17 11.76 2.92
CA ILE A 291 25.64 11.64 2.79
C ILE A 291 26.29 11.87 4.17
N LYS A 292 27.38 11.14 4.44
CA LYS A 292 28.13 11.14 5.71
C LYS A 292 28.68 12.51 6.08
#